data_AF-A0A6A4WLD5-F1
#
_entry.id   AF-A0A6A4WLD5-F1
#
_cell.length_a   1.000
_cell.length_b   1.000
_cell.length_c   1.000
_cell.angle_alpha   90.00
_cell.angle_beta   90.00
_cell.angle_gamma   90.00
#
_symmetry.space_group_name_H-M   'P 1'
#
loop_
_entity.id
_entity.type
_entity.pdbx_description
1 polymer ?
#
loop_
_entity_poly.entity_id
_entity_poly.type
_entity_poly.pdbx_seq_one_letter_code
_entity_poly.pdbx_strand_id
1 'polypeptide(L)'
;MFLIQLAPWLGFLRISLAGELVRSQDFVLVVESTAANQAARLRLWRFVRLNWHKILDKFGGGTFMIDNIIQELVSRFSTQLELEEVRAFFDGKDLRSASRSLRQALESIQLNIRWRGSHQAAAAAWLEDWSRREAAGAAPPTARHWPN
;
A
#
# COMPACT_ATOMS: atom_id res chain seq x y z
N MET A 1 -4.98 2.19 -31.12
CA MET A 1 -3.88 1.60 -30.33
C MET A 1 -3.45 2.59 -29.23
N PHE A 2 -4.26 2.76 -28.18
CA PHE A 2 -4.13 3.89 -27.23
C PHE A 2 -4.43 3.48 -25.78
N LEU A 3 -3.95 2.30 -25.33
CA LEU A 3 -4.13 1.85 -23.94
C LEU A 3 -2.88 1.23 -23.30
N ILE A 4 -1.67 1.57 -23.79
CA ILE A 4 -0.41 1.14 -23.15
C ILE A 4 0.20 2.26 -22.28
N GLN A 5 -0.31 3.48 -22.35
CA GLN A 5 0.22 4.64 -21.59
C GLN A 5 -0.24 4.73 -20.11
N LEU A 6 -1.14 3.87 -19.62
CA LEU A 6 -1.80 4.12 -18.32
C LEU A 6 -1.17 3.49 -17.06
N ALA A 7 -0.08 2.74 -17.17
CA ALA A 7 0.67 2.24 -16.01
C ALA A 7 2.02 1.62 -16.41
N PRO A 8 3.10 2.41 -16.61
CA PRO A 8 4.43 1.87 -16.94
C PRO A 8 4.89 0.80 -15.94
N TRP A 9 4.54 0.96 -14.67
CA TRP A 9 4.80 0.00 -13.60
C TRP A 9 4.14 -1.36 -13.82
N LEU A 10 2.96 -1.45 -14.46
CA LEU A 10 2.27 -2.72 -14.69
C LEU A 10 2.99 -3.54 -15.78
N GLY A 11 3.49 -2.87 -16.82
CA GLY A 11 4.31 -3.49 -17.86
C GLY A 11 5.60 -4.07 -17.25
N PHE A 12 6.25 -3.28 -16.39
CA PHE A 12 7.43 -3.73 -15.65
C PHE A 12 7.14 -4.97 -14.82
N LEU A 13 6.12 -4.96 -13.93
CA LEU A 13 5.79 -6.09 -13.08
C LEU A 13 5.50 -7.38 -13.87
N ARG A 14 4.86 -7.26 -15.03
CA ARG A 14 4.61 -8.40 -15.93
C ARG A 14 5.90 -9.00 -16.47
N ILE A 15 6.82 -8.15 -16.97
CA ILE A 15 8.13 -8.57 -17.48
C ILE A 15 8.97 -9.17 -16.35
N SER A 16 8.95 -8.54 -15.18
CA SER A 16 9.63 -9.04 -13.99
C SER A 16 9.14 -10.41 -13.57
N LEU A 17 7.84 -10.69 -13.63
CA LEU A 17 7.31 -12.02 -13.33
C LEU A 17 7.63 -13.04 -14.43
N ALA A 18 7.64 -12.64 -15.70
CA ALA A 18 7.92 -13.53 -16.84
C ALA A 18 9.37 -14.05 -16.88
N GLY A 19 10.31 -13.40 -16.17
CA GLY A 19 11.66 -13.91 -15.99
C GLY A 19 12.71 -13.43 -16.97
N GLU A 20 12.36 -12.52 -17.88
CA GLU A 20 13.23 -12.25 -19.04
C GLU A 20 14.33 -11.19 -18.80
N LEU A 21 14.24 -10.27 -17.84
CA LEU A 21 15.25 -9.20 -17.74
C LEU A 21 15.44 -8.54 -16.36
N VAL A 22 14.62 -8.84 -15.36
CA VAL A 22 14.54 -8.01 -14.14
C VAL A 22 14.95 -8.79 -12.89
N ARG A 23 15.82 -8.18 -12.07
CA ARG A 23 16.28 -8.76 -10.81
C ARG A 23 15.17 -8.72 -9.76
N SER A 24 15.18 -9.66 -8.84
CA SER A 24 14.15 -9.76 -7.79
C SER A 24 14.09 -8.52 -6.89
N GLN A 25 15.20 -7.80 -6.71
CA GLN A 25 15.23 -6.56 -5.92
C GLN A 25 14.46 -5.43 -6.62
N ASP A 26 14.57 -5.31 -7.94
CA ASP A 26 13.88 -4.27 -8.71
C ASP A 26 12.35 -4.48 -8.68
N PHE A 27 11.91 -5.74 -8.59
CA PHE A 27 10.49 -6.06 -8.39
C PHE A 27 9.97 -5.49 -7.07
N VAL A 28 10.71 -5.66 -5.97
CA VAL A 28 10.33 -5.12 -4.65
C VAL A 28 10.26 -3.59 -4.67
N LEU A 29 11.25 -2.92 -5.28
CA LEU A 29 11.26 -1.46 -5.40
C LEU A 29 10.07 -0.92 -6.21
N VAL A 30 9.67 -1.62 -7.27
CA VAL A 30 8.49 -1.24 -8.05
C VAL A 30 7.20 -1.49 -7.27
N VAL A 31 7.11 -2.57 -6.48
CA VAL A 31 5.99 -2.80 -5.57
C VAL A 31 5.89 -1.67 -4.55
N GLU A 32 6.98 -1.32 -3.87
CA GLU A 32 7.05 -0.26 -2.87
C GLU A 32 6.62 1.11 -3.44
N SER A 33 7.28 1.55 -4.52
CA SER A 33 6.99 2.84 -5.16
C SER A 33 5.55 2.93 -5.70
N THR A 34 5.04 1.83 -6.25
CA THR A 34 3.65 1.77 -6.74
C THR A 34 2.65 1.75 -5.60
N ALA A 35 2.93 1.04 -4.51
CA ALA A 35 2.07 0.96 -3.34
C ALA A 35 1.96 2.29 -2.58
N ALA A 36 2.97 3.17 -2.67
CA ALA A 36 2.89 4.52 -2.11
C ALA A 36 1.75 5.35 -2.73
N ASN A 37 1.43 5.15 -4.00
CA ASN A 37 0.34 5.84 -4.68
C ASN A 37 -1.01 5.16 -4.42
N GLN A 38 -1.98 5.88 -3.84
CA GLN A 38 -3.29 5.31 -3.48
C GLN A 38 -4.06 4.71 -4.67
N ALA A 39 -4.07 5.38 -5.82
CA ALA A 39 -4.78 4.92 -7.01
C ALA A 39 -4.11 3.68 -7.62
N ALA A 40 -2.78 3.60 -7.56
CA ALA A 40 -2.03 2.46 -8.07
C ALA A 40 -2.04 1.27 -7.10
N ARG A 41 -2.04 1.52 -5.79
CA ARG A 41 -2.05 0.49 -4.73
C ARG A 41 -3.19 -0.52 -4.88
N LEU A 42 -4.41 -0.07 -5.15
CA LEU A 42 -5.54 -0.98 -5.37
C LEU A 42 -5.36 -1.87 -6.60
N ARG A 43 -4.77 -1.32 -7.67
CA ARG A 43 -4.49 -2.09 -8.89
C ARG A 43 -3.33 -3.07 -8.67
N LEU A 44 -2.30 -2.65 -7.93
CA LEU A 44 -1.19 -3.49 -7.52
C LEU A 44 -1.66 -4.65 -6.63
N TRP A 45 -2.55 -4.38 -5.68
CA TRP A 45 -3.16 -5.42 -4.82
C TRP A 45 -3.88 -6.47 -5.66
N ARG A 46 -4.70 -6.05 -6.62
CA ARG A 46 -5.35 -6.96 -7.57
C ARG A 46 -4.32 -7.78 -8.35
N PHE A 47 -3.27 -7.14 -8.86
CA PHE A 47 -2.21 -7.82 -9.60
C PHE A 47 -1.49 -8.89 -8.75
N VAL A 48 -1.13 -8.56 -7.51
CA VAL A 48 -0.47 -9.49 -6.58
C VAL A 48 -1.38 -10.65 -6.24
N ARG A 49 -2.66 -10.41 -5.95
CA ARG A 49 -3.63 -11.49 -5.68
C ARG A 49 -3.74 -12.47 -6.85
N LEU A 50 -3.84 -11.94 -8.08
CA LEU A 50 -3.95 -12.76 -9.29
C LEU A 50 -2.68 -13.55 -9.62
N ASN A 51 -1.51 -13.08 -9.18
CA ASN A 51 -0.21 -13.67 -9.52
C ASN A 51 0.52 -14.26 -8.30
N TRP A 52 -0.17 -14.42 -7.17
CA TRP A 52 0.46 -14.78 -5.90
C TRP A 52 1.28 -16.06 -5.96
N HIS A 53 0.77 -17.10 -6.64
CA HIS A 53 1.52 -18.35 -6.82
C HIS A 53 2.84 -18.12 -7.55
N LYS A 54 2.83 -17.33 -8.64
CA LYS A 54 4.05 -17.00 -9.41
C LYS A 54 5.04 -16.15 -8.59
N ILE A 55 4.51 -15.25 -7.75
CA ILE A 55 5.31 -14.45 -6.82
C ILE A 55 5.98 -15.37 -5.79
N LEU A 56 5.25 -16.32 -5.22
CA LEU A 56 5.79 -17.31 -4.29
C LEU A 56 6.82 -18.24 -4.94
N ASP A 57 6.55 -18.75 -6.15
CA ASP A 57 7.49 -19.62 -6.86
C ASP A 57 8.81 -18.91 -7.13
N LYS A 58 8.73 -17.63 -7.50
CA LYS A 58 9.89 -16.84 -7.89
C LYS A 58 10.66 -16.23 -6.71
N PHE A 59 9.95 -15.78 -5.68
CA PHE A 59 10.52 -14.99 -4.59
C PHE A 59 10.41 -15.66 -3.22
N GLY A 60 9.61 -16.72 -3.08
CA GLY A 60 9.38 -17.43 -1.81
C GLY A 60 10.55 -18.28 -1.32
N GLY A 61 11.61 -18.43 -2.11
CA GLY A 61 12.90 -18.99 -1.67
C GLY A 61 13.82 -17.96 -1.01
N GLY A 62 13.56 -16.66 -1.19
CA GLY A 62 14.34 -15.59 -0.58
C GLY A 62 13.75 -15.15 0.76
N THR A 63 14.58 -15.09 1.80
CA THR A 63 14.17 -14.98 3.21
C THR A 63 13.45 -13.69 3.61
N PHE A 64 13.33 -12.70 2.71
CA PHE A 64 12.81 -11.35 3.05
C PHE A 64 11.94 -10.69 1.97
N MET A 65 11.88 -11.24 0.74
CA MET A 65 11.19 -10.54 -0.36
C MET A 65 9.67 -10.59 -0.20
N ILE A 66 9.14 -11.74 0.21
CA ILE A 66 7.71 -11.90 0.48
C ILE A 66 7.28 -11.05 1.67
N ASP A 67 8.11 -10.95 2.71
CA ASP A 67 7.90 -10.07 3.84
C ASP A 67 7.70 -8.62 3.41
N ASN A 68 8.64 -8.08 2.63
CA ASN A 68 8.59 -6.70 2.13
C ASN A 68 7.39 -6.47 1.21
N ILE A 69 7.09 -7.41 0.31
CA ILE A 69 5.92 -7.31 -0.58
C ILE A 69 4.63 -7.21 0.24
N ILE A 70 4.46 -8.05 1.26
CA ILE A 70 3.26 -8.00 2.12
C ILE A 70 3.19 -6.65 2.84
N GLN A 71 4.28 -6.23 3.49
CA GLN A 71 4.32 -4.98 4.25
C GLN A 71 3.96 -3.78 3.38
N GLU A 72 4.66 -3.58 2.27
CA GLU A 72 4.48 -2.38 1.43
C GLU A 72 3.10 -2.33 0.79
N LEU A 73 2.57 -3.50 0.42
CA LEU A 73 1.33 -3.58 -0.32
C LEU A 73 0.10 -3.25 0.52
N VAL A 74 0.04 -3.74 1.76
CA VAL A 74 -1.20 -3.73 2.55
C VAL A 74 -1.14 -2.83 3.77
N SER A 75 0.04 -2.50 4.33
CA SER A 75 0.16 -1.71 5.56
C SER A 75 -0.47 -0.31 5.49
N ARG A 76 -0.66 0.22 4.27
CA ARG A 76 -1.25 1.55 3.98
C ARG A 76 -2.77 1.52 3.81
N PHE A 77 -3.41 0.36 3.87
CA PHE A 77 -4.86 0.30 3.87
C PHE A 77 -5.43 0.87 5.17
N SER A 78 -6.65 1.39 5.08
CA SER A 78 -7.26 2.15 6.17
C SER A 78 -8.76 1.94 6.31
N THR A 79 -9.37 1.04 5.52
CA THR A 79 -10.78 0.70 5.60
C THR A 79 -10.99 -0.70 6.18
N GLN A 80 -12.17 -0.91 6.79
CA GLN A 80 -12.58 -2.23 7.30
C GLN A 80 -12.68 -3.27 6.16
N LEU A 81 -13.18 -2.87 5.00
CA LEU A 81 -13.25 -3.72 3.82
C LEU A 81 -11.86 -4.21 3.38
N GLU A 82 -10.87 -3.31 3.31
CA GLU A 82 -9.50 -3.70 2.96
C GLU A 82 -8.90 -4.67 3.99
N LEU A 83 -9.16 -4.46 5.29
CA LEU A 83 -8.69 -5.37 6.35
C LEU A 83 -9.25 -6.79 6.16
N GLU A 84 -10.56 -6.89 5.91
CA GLU A 84 -11.26 -8.16 5.68
C GLU A 84 -10.76 -8.85 4.40
N GLU A 85 -10.59 -8.09 3.32
CA GLU A 85 -10.04 -8.62 2.06
C GLU A 85 -8.63 -9.20 2.24
N VAL A 86 -7.75 -8.51 2.97
CA VAL A 86 -6.38 -8.99 3.21
C VAL A 86 -6.40 -10.25 4.07
N ARG A 87 -7.22 -10.27 5.13
CA ARG A 87 -7.35 -11.44 6.01
C ARG A 87 -7.87 -12.65 5.24
N ALA A 88 -8.94 -12.48 4.48
CA ALA A 88 -9.54 -13.54 3.66
C ALA A 88 -8.57 -14.02 2.56
N PHE A 89 -7.81 -13.11 1.96
CA PHE A 89 -6.85 -13.48 0.93
C PHE A 89 -5.72 -14.35 1.48
N PHE A 90 -5.18 -14.06 2.66
CA PHE A 90 -4.05 -14.84 3.20
C PHE A 90 -4.47 -16.01 4.09
N ASP A 91 -5.75 -16.18 4.38
CA ASP A 91 -6.24 -17.29 5.18
C ASP A 91 -5.89 -18.65 4.53
N GLY A 92 -5.36 -19.56 5.35
CA GLY A 92 -4.91 -20.88 4.91
C GLY A 92 -3.76 -20.92 3.90
N LYS A 93 -3.15 -19.79 3.54
CA LYS A 93 -2.00 -19.77 2.60
C LYS A 93 -0.69 -20.08 3.33
N ASP A 94 0.19 -20.84 2.67
CA ASP A 94 1.57 -20.98 3.12
C ASP A 94 2.32 -19.66 2.84
N LEU A 95 2.60 -18.93 3.91
CA LEU A 95 3.36 -17.68 3.87
C LEU A 95 4.86 -17.90 4.13
N ARG A 96 5.27 -19.16 4.35
CA ARG A 96 6.64 -19.52 4.75
C ARG A 96 7.08 -18.67 5.95
N SER A 97 8.15 -17.89 5.82
CA SER A 97 8.66 -16.98 6.84
C SER A 97 7.80 -15.74 7.08
N ALA A 98 6.86 -15.41 6.18
CA ALA A 98 6.19 -14.10 6.15
C ALA A 98 4.95 -13.95 7.06
N SER A 99 4.67 -14.96 7.87
CA SER A 99 3.55 -14.93 8.83
C SER A 99 3.64 -13.78 9.84
N ARG A 100 4.87 -13.41 10.26
CA ARG A 100 5.08 -12.26 11.15
C ARG A 100 4.75 -10.94 10.45
N SER A 101 5.22 -10.78 9.22
CA SER A 101 5.01 -9.58 8.43
C SER A 101 3.53 -9.35 8.12
N LEU A 102 2.79 -10.40 7.77
CA LEU A 102 1.34 -10.29 7.60
C LEU A 102 0.65 -9.78 8.86
N ARG A 103 1.00 -10.32 10.04
CA ARG A 103 0.40 -9.89 11.31
C ARG A 103 0.63 -8.41 11.57
N GLN A 104 1.87 -7.96 11.42
CA GLN A 104 2.23 -6.55 11.59
C GLN A 104 1.51 -5.65 10.57
N ALA A 105 1.38 -6.11 9.32
CA ALA A 105 0.66 -5.35 8.30
C ALA A 105 -0.83 -5.23 8.64
N LEU A 106 -1.48 -6.30 9.13
CA LEU A 106 -2.86 -6.26 9.61
C LEU A 106 -3.03 -5.33 10.82
N GLU A 107 -2.09 -5.34 11.77
CA GLU A 107 -2.07 -4.40 12.90
C GLU A 107 -1.96 -2.94 12.44
N SER A 108 -1.12 -2.65 11.44
CA SER A 108 -1.02 -1.33 10.81
C SER A 108 -2.33 -0.88 10.17
N ILE A 109 -3.03 -1.78 9.46
CA ILE A 109 -4.34 -1.46 8.87
C ILE A 109 -5.35 -1.10 9.97
N GLN A 110 -5.38 -1.86 11.06
CA GLN A 110 -6.25 -1.56 12.20
C GLN A 110 -5.91 -0.21 12.85
N LEU A 111 -4.62 0.10 13.00
CA LEU A 111 -4.18 1.41 13.48
C LEU A 111 -4.64 2.54 12.56
N ASN A 112 -4.51 2.38 11.25
CA ASN A 112 -4.96 3.35 10.26
C ASN A 112 -6.48 3.54 10.30
N ILE A 113 -7.26 2.45 10.43
CA ILE A 113 -8.73 2.51 10.59
C ILE A 113 -9.08 3.35 11.82
N ARG A 114 -8.47 3.06 12.98
CA ARG A 114 -8.72 3.79 14.22
C ARG A 114 -8.35 5.26 14.08
N TRP A 115 -7.13 5.54 13.59
CA TRP A 115 -6.65 6.90 13.42
C TRP A 115 -7.57 7.71 12.52
N ARG A 116 -7.99 7.12 11.40
CA ARG A 116 -8.91 7.76 10.46
C ARG A 116 -10.28 8.01 11.09
N GLY A 117 -10.80 7.05 11.86
CA GLY A 117 -12.08 7.19 12.56
C GLY A 117 -12.09 8.31 13.60
N SER A 118 -10.99 8.54 14.30
CA SER A 118 -10.93 9.55 15.38
C SER A 118 -10.36 10.91 14.96
N HIS A 119 -9.47 10.99 13.96
CA HIS A 119 -8.77 12.25 13.65
C HIS A 119 -9.08 12.82 12.26
N GLN A 120 -9.64 12.05 11.31
CA GLN A 120 -9.80 12.52 9.93
C GLN A 120 -10.65 13.79 9.84
N ALA A 121 -11.78 13.84 10.56
CA ALA A 121 -12.68 14.99 10.53
C ALA A 121 -12.00 16.26 11.07
N ALA A 122 -11.27 16.13 12.17
CA ALA A 122 -10.58 17.24 12.79
C ALA A 122 -9.42 17.74 11.92
N ALA A 123 -8.65 16.82 11.32
CA ALA A 123 -7.59 17.17 10.37
C ALA A 123 -8.15 17.88 9.13
N ALA A 124 -9.29 17.42 8.59
CA ALA A 124 -9.95 18.07 7.45
C ALA A 124 -10.39 19.50 7.80
N ALA A 125 -11.05 19.69 8.96
CA ALA A 125 -11.46 21.01 9.41
C ALA A 125 -10.27 21.96 9.63
N TRP A 126 -9.16 21.46 10.16
CA TRP A 126 -7.93 22.23 10.33
C TRP A 126 -7.34 22.67 8.98
N LEU A 127 -7.28 21.78 7.99
CA LEU A 127 -6.80 22.09 6.64
C LEU A 127 -7.71 23.09 5.91
N GLU A 128 -9.02 22.96 6.08
CA GLU A 128 -9.98 23.93 5.55
C GLU A 128 -9.80 25.32 6.17
N ASP A 129 -9.61 25.39 7.49
CA ASP A 129 -9.33 26.66 8.17
C ASP A 129 -8.01 27.29 7.71
N TRP A 130 -6.98 26.47 7.56
CA TRP A 130 -5.69 26.88 7.03
C TRP A 130 -5.84 27.48 5.62
N SER A 131 -6.53 26.78 4.72
CA SER A 131 -6.73 27.24 3.33
C SER A 131 -7.54 28.54 3.26
N ARG A 132 -8.57 28.69 4.11
CA ARG A 132 -9.35 29.95 4.21
C ARG A 132 -8.48 31.14 4.64
N ARG A 133 -7.62 30.96 5.64
CA ARG A 133 -6.75 32.02 6.17
C ARG A 133 -5.70 32.45 5.16
N GLU A 134 -5.06 31.49 4.49
CA GLU A 134 -4.11 31.80 3.41
C GLU A 134 -4.78 32.62 2.30
N ALA A 135 -5.98 32.23 1.86
CA ALA A 135 -6.72 32.98 0.83
C ALA A 135 -7.09 34.41 1.27
N ALA A 136 -7.24 34.65 2.58
CA ALA A 136 -7.52 35.96 3.16
C ALA A 136 -6.25 36.78 3.49
N GLY A 137 -5.06 36.26 3.21
CA GLY A 137 -3.79 36.91 3.59
C GLY A 137 -3.52 36.92 5.11
N ALA A 138 -4.23 36.09 5.87
CA ALA A 138 -4.08 35.96 7.32
C ALA A 138 -3.04 34.87 7.66
N ALA A 139 -2.45 34.97 8.86
CA ALA A 139 -1.50 33.95 9.32
C ALA A 139 -2.17 32.57 9.44
N PRO A 140 -1.50 31.49 8.98
CA PRO A 140 -2.03 30.14 9.08
C PRO A 140 -2.12 29.65 10.53
N PRO A 141 -3.01 28.69 10.84
CA PRO A 141 -3.07 28.07 12.15
C PRO A 141 -1.77 27.32 12.45
N THR A 142 -1.27 27.43 13.68
CA THR A 142 0.01 26.83 14.08
C THR A 142 -0.14 25.36 14.44
N ALA A 143 0.96 24.61 14.38
CA ALA A 143 1.01 23.19 14.78
C ALA A 143 0.59 22.93 16.25
N ARG A 144 0.59 23.94 17.13
CA ARG A 144 0.02 23.83 18.48
C ARG A 144 -1.49 23.59 18.50
N HIS A 145 -2.18 23.94 17.42
CA HIS A 145 -3.61 23.72 17.23
C HIS A 145 -3.91 22.45 16.44
N TRP A 146 -2.92 21.57 16.28
CA TRP A 146 -3.15 20.26 15.67
C TRP A 146 -4.21 19.50 16.48
N PRO A 147 -5.22 18.92 15.83
CA PRO A 147 -6.22 18.13 16.52
C PRO A 147 -5.58 16.84 17.03
N ASN A 148 -5.38 16.78 18.35
CA ASN A 148 -4.96 15.59 19.07
C ASN A 148 -6.05 14.52 19.11
#